data_AF-A0A4R6EM36-F1
#
_entry.id   AF-A0A4R6EM36-F1
#
_cell.length_a   1.000
_cell.length_b   1.000
_cell.length_c   1.000
_cell.angle_alpha   90.00
_cell.angle_beta   90.00
_cell.angle_gamma   90.00
#
_symmetry.space_group_name_H-M   'P 1'
#
loop_
_entity.id
_entity.type
_entity.pdbx_description
1 polymer ?
#
loop_
_entity_poly.entity_id
_entity_poly.type
_entity_poly.pdbx_seq_one_letter_code
_entity_poly.pdbx_strand_id
1 'polypeptide(L)'
;MTILTSRHSGDSGPALMGSAPAADRVSSAGIRDLLRDTALLVTSLAPGGTVTDAAAFRDRCRQLIGNFSDSLTHRGYPEDVRLEAMVAQCGLLDETALRELGDEARSGSQDRPHLFAESRL
;
A
#
# COMPACT_ATOMS: atom_id res chain seq x y z
N MET A 1 9.04 -41.84 -48.44
CA MET A 1 8.83 -41.54 -47.01
C MET A 1 7.42 -41.97 -46.63
N THR A 2 7.21 -42.37 -45.36
CA THR A 2 5.90 -42.63 -44.72
C THR A 2 5.23 -44.00 -44.96
N ILE A 3 5.41 -44.87 -43.97
CA ILE A 3 4.45 -45.85 -43.40
C ILE A 3 4.85 -45.97 -41.90
N LEU A 4 4.00 -46.28 -40.91
CA LEU A 4 2.61 -46.77 -40.88
C LEU A 4 1.83 -46.10 -39.70
N THR A 5 0.58 -46.51 -39.49
CA THR A 5 -0.40 -46.13 -38.45
C THR A 5 0.02 -46.31 -36.97
N SER A 6 -0.65 -45.60 -36.05
CA SER A 6 -1.31 -46.26 -34.90
C SER A 6 -2.44 -45.42 -34.28
N ARG A 7 -3.38 -46.07 -33.56
CA ARG A 7 -4.47 -45.47 -32.78
C ARG A 7 -4.29 -45.77 -31.28
N HIS A 8 -4.51 -44.79 -30.40
CA HIS A 8 -4.95 -45.02 -29.01
C HIS A 8 -5.68 -43.75 -28.54
N SER A 9 -7.00 -43.81 -28.33
CA SER A 9 -7.69 -44.08 -27.04
C SER A 9 -7.67 -42.86 -26.12
N GLY A 10 -8.85 -42.45 -25.66
CA GLY A 10 -8.98 -41.34 -24.73
C GLY A 10 -8.59 -41.75 -23.30
N ASP A 11 -7.99 -40.81 -22.59
CA ASP A 11 -7.97 -40.81 -21.13
C ASP A 11 -8.84 -39.64 -20.64
N SER A 12 -9.93 -39.97 -19.94
CA SER A 12 -10.78 -38.98 -19.30
C SER A 12 -10.16 -38.58 -17.97
N GLY A 13 -9.14 -37.72 -18.03
CA GLY A 13 -8.48 -37.19 -16.85
C GLY A 13 -9.51 -36.62 -15.87
N PRO A 14 -9.48 -37.02 -14.58
CA PRO A 14 -10.46 -36.55 -13.61
C PRO A 14 -10.32 -35.05 -13.44
N ALA A 15 -11.43 -34.34 -13.56
CA ALA A 15 -11.50 -32.93 -13.23
C ALA A 15 -11.23 -32.77 -11.72
N LEU A 16 -9.95 -32.53 -11.39
CA LEU A 16 -9.53 -32.07 -10.08
C LEU A 16 -10.16 -30.68 -9.86
N MET A 17 -11.38 -30.67 -9.36
CA MET A 17 -11.89 -29.57 -8.55
C MET A 17 -11.02 -29.48 -7.30
N GLY A 18 -9.85 -28.85 -7.47
CA GLY A 18 -9.11 -28.25 -6.38
C GLY A 18 -10.02 -27.20 -5.78
N SER A 19 -10.79 -27.59 -4.76
CA SER A 19 -11.52 -26.66 -3.91
C SER A 19 -10.47 -25.78 -3.25
N ALA A 20 -10.23 -24.61 -3.86
CA ALA A 20 -9.32 -23.63 -3.30
C ALA A 20 -9.82 -23.32 -1.88
N PRO A 21 -8.97 -23.50 -0.85
CA PRO A 21 -9.39 -23.20 0.51
C PRO A 21 -9.79 -21.72 0.56
N ALA A 22 -10.78 -21.38 1.38
CA ALA A 22 -11.30 -20.02 1.56
C ALA A 22 -10.32 -19.09 2.31
N ALA A 23 -9.04 -19.09 1.92
CA ALA A 23 -7.96 -18.26 2.45
C ALA A 23 -8.14 -16.76 2.13
N ASP A 24 -8.96 -16.45 1.12
CA ASP A 24 -9.23 -15.08 0.64
C ASP A 24 -9.84 -14.16 1.73
N ARG A 25 -10.44 -14.74 2.77
CA ARG A 25 -11.04 -13.97 3.89
C ARG A 25 -10.14 -13.83 5.13
N VAL A 26 -8.95 -14.43 5.15
CA VAL A 26 -7.99 -14.36 6.28
C VAL A 26 -6.69 -13.65 5.87
N SER A 27 -6.80 -12.67 4.96
CA SER A 27 -5.67 -11.91 4.42
C SER A 27 -5.53 -10.48 5.00
N SER A 28 -6.10 -10.21 6.18
CA SER A 28 -5.92 -8.93 6.90
C SER A 28 -4.69 -8.92 7.83
N ALA A 29 -3.80 -9.91 7.78
CA ALA A 29 -2.60 -9.93 8.61
C ALA A 29 -1.38 -9.21 7.97
N GLY A 30 -1.43 -8.92 6.67
CA GLY A 30 -0.31 -8.33 5.92
C GLY A 30 -0.24 -6.80 5.96
N ILE A 31 0.83 -6.23 5.40
CA ILE A 31 1.12 -4.77 5.35
C ILE A 31 -0.08 -3.94 4.83
N ARG A 32 -0.88 -4.48 3.89
CA ARG A 32 -2.07 -3.82 3.33
C ARG A 32 -3.10 -3.43 4.39
N ASP A 33 -3.27 -4.25 5.44
CA ASP A 33 -4.18 -3.97 6.55
C ASP A 33 -3.73 -2.74 7.35
N LEU A 34 -2.42 -2.62 7.59
CA LEU A 34 -1.81 -1.49 8.28
C LEU A 34 -1.91 -0.17 7.49
N LEU A 35 -2.02 -0.25 6.15
CA LEU A 35 -2.19 0.90 5.27
C LEU A 35 -3.66 1.34 5.10
N ARG A 36 -4.62 0.70 5.78
CA ARG A 36 -6.05 0.97 5.60
C ARG A 36 -6.43 2.43 5.85
N ASP A 37 -5.95 3.00 6.95
CA ASP A 37 -6.25 4.40 7.30
C ASP A 37 -5.56 5.40 6.35
N THR A 38 -4.38 5.05 5.80
CA THR A 38 -3.74 5.82 4.73
C THR A 38 -4.56 5.78 3.45
N ALA A 39 -5.07 4.61 3.05
CA ALA A 39 -5.94 4.50 1.89
C ALA A 39 -7.25 5.28 2.07
N LEU A 40 -7.84 5.26 3.27
CA LEU A 40 -9.01 6.09 3.61
C LEU A 40 -8.71 7.58 3.50
N LEU A 41 -7.56 8.06 4.03
CA LEU A 41 -7.17 9.46 3.91
C LEU A 41 -7.02 9.88 2.43
N VAL A 42 -6.21 9.16 1.66
CA VAL A 42 -5.93 9.49 0.24
C VAL A 42 -7.21 9.44 -0.61
N THR A 43 -8.07 8.44 -0.39
CA THR A 43 -9.33 8.33 -1.15
C THR A 43 -10.39 9.35 -0.72
N SER A 44 -10.36 9.85 0.51
CA SER A 44 -11.31 10.87 0.99
C SER A 44 -11.14 12.25 0.34
N LEU A 45 -9.99 12.50 -0.30
CA LEU A 45 -9.69 13.77 -0.99
C LEU A 45 -10.03 13.72 -2.49
N ALA A 46 -9.96 12.53 -3.10
CA ALA A 46 -10.21 12.33 -4.52
C ALA A 46 -11.71 12.29 -4.91
N PRO A 47 -12.09 12.86 -6.06
CA PRO A 47 -11.89 14.26 -6.43
C PRO A 47 -13.02 15.14 -5.84
N GLY A 48 -12.64 16.16 -5.07
CA GLY A 48 -13.59 17.16 -4.53
C GLY A 48 -13.50 17.36 -3.01
N GLY A 49 -12.67 16.59 -2.31
CA GLY A 49 -12.39 16.81 -0.89
C GLY A 49 -11.37 17.93 -0.70
N THR A 50 -11.82 19.19 -0.63
CA THR A 50 -10.94 20.31 -0.29
C THR A 50 -10.42 20.15 1.14
N VAL A 51 -9.10 20.08 1.31
CA VAL A 51 -8.47 20.13 2.63
C VAL A 51 -8.57 21.56 3.15
N THR A 52 -9.58 21.84 3.99
CA THR A 52 -9.81 23.16 4.57
C THR A 52 -8.75 23.57 5.60
N ASP A 53 -7.98 22.61 6.13
CA ASP A 53 -6.91 22.84 7.10
C ASP A 53 -5.66 22.00 6.75
N ALA A 54 -4.66 22.68 6.19
CA ALA A 54 -3.38 22.08 5.81
C ALA A 54 -2.55 21.61 7.03
N ALA A 55 -2.73 22.21 8.21
CA ALA A 55 -2.02 21.80 9.42
C ALA A 55 -2.62 20.51 9.98
N ALA A 56 -3.95 20.43 10.12
CA ALA A 56 -4.64 19.21 10.54
C ALA A 56 -4.36 18.02 9.60
N PHE A 57 -4.27 18.25 8.29
CA PHE A 57 -3.86 17.22 7.33
C PHE A 57 -2.43 16.73 7.58
N ARG A 58 -1.46 17.63 7.75
CA ARG A 58 -0.06 17.26 8.05
C ARG A 58 0.05 16.47 9.36
N ASP A 59 -0.69 16.85 10.39
CA ASP A 59 -0.69 16.14 11.67
C ASP A 59 -1.36 14.77 11.56
N ARG A 60 -2.41 14.63 10.73
CA ARG A 60 -2.98 13.31 10.42
C ARG A 60 -1.99 12.43 9.67
N CYS A 61 -1.23 12.96 8.71
CA CYS A 61 -0.15 12.22 8.03
C CYS A 61 0.89 11.70 9.03
N ARG A 62 1.37 12.55 9.95
CA ARG A 62 2.32 12.14 11.01
C ARG A 62 1.78 10.98 11.87
N GLN A 63 0.52 11.06 12.30
CA GLN A 63 -0.12 9.98 13.06
C GLN A 63 -0.16 8.66 12.29
N LEU A 64 -0.48 8.70 10.99
CA LEU A 64 -0.54 7.50 10.15
C LEU A 64 0.83 6.83 9.97
N ILE A 65 1.89 7.63 9.84
CA ILE A 65 3.27 7.17 9.69
C ILE A 65 3.77 6.53 10.99
N GLY A 66 3.54 7.19 12.14
CA GLY A 66 3.88 6.63 13.46
C GLY A 66 3.17 5.30 13.71
N ASN A 67 1.84 5.27 13.57
CA ASN A 67 1.03 4.07 13.76
C ASN A 67 1.46 2.91 12.84
N PHE A 68 1.85 3.22 11.60
CA PHE A 68 2.33 2.24 10.63
C PHE A 68 3.70 1.67 11.02
N SER A 69 4.66 2.53 11.38
CA SER A 69 5.98 2.15 11.89
C SER A 69 5.89 1.25 13.12
N ASP A 70 5.10 1.66 14.12
CA ASP A 70 4.90 0.90 15.36
C ASP A 70 4.26 -0.45 15.07
N SER A 71 3.25 -0.49 14.18
CA SER A 71 2.57 -1.73 13.80
C SER A 71 3.49 -2.70 13.04
N LEU A 72 4.34 -2.20 12.13
CA LEU A 72 5.31 -3.04 11.44
C LEU A 72 6.38 -3.58 12.41
N THR A 73 6.83 -2.75 13.35
CA THR A 73 7.78 -3.13 14.39
C THR A 73 7.18 -4.21 15.31
N HIS A 74 5.94 -4.02 15.76
CA HIS A 74 5.22 -4.94 16.63
C HIS A 74 4.89 -6.28 15.94
N ARG A 75 4.58 -6.26 14.64
CA ARG A 75 4.39 -7.49 13.82
C ARG A 75 5.72 -8.16 13.42
N GLY A 76 6.88 -7.61 13.80
CA GLY A 76 8.19 -8.22 13.58
C GLY A 76 8.67 -8.19 12.13
N TYR A 77 8.26 -7.18 11.34
CA TYR A 77 8.76 -7.03 9.97
C TYR A 77 10.27 -6.74 9.95
N PRO A 78 11.04 -7.31 8.99
CA PRO A 78 12.44 -6.98 8.76
C PRO A 78 12.69 -5.47 8.58
N GLU A 79 13.87 -4.99 8.97
CA GLU A 79 14.22 -3.57 8.98
C GLU A 79 14.24 -2.94 7.58
N ASP A 80 14.76 -3.68 6.58
CA ASP A 80 14.73 -3.31 5.17
C ASP A 80 13.29 -3.15 4.66
N VAL A 81 12.44 -4.14 4.91
CA VAL A 81 11.00 -4.11 4.55
C VAL A 81 10.28 -2.96 5.26
N ARG A 82 10.61 -2.69 6.53
CA ARG A 82 10.08 -1.54 7.29
C ARG A 82 10.47 -0.22 6.64
N LEU A 83 11.75 -0.04 6.32
CA LEU A 83 12.27 1.19 5.73
C LEU A 83 11.66 1.45 4.34
N GLU A 84 11.60 0.43 3.47
CA GLU A 84 10.98 0.55 2.14
C GLU A 84 9.48 0.87 2.23
N ALA A 85 8.74 0.21 3.12
CA ALA A 85 7.32 0.46 3.31
C ALA A 85 7.05 1.88 3.85
N MET A 86 7.86 2.37 4.78
CA MET A 86 7.79 3.74 5.31
C MET A 86 8.09 4.77 4.23
N VAL A 87 9.15 4.58 3.44
CA VAL A 87 9.50 5.44 2.30
C VAL A 87 8.35 5.51 1.28
N ALA A 88 7.73 4.37 0.95
CA ALA A 88 6.60 4.31 0.04
C ALA A 88 5.34 5.02 0.59
N GLN A 89 5.04 4.85 1.89
CA GLN A 89 3.92 5.54 2.54
C GLN A 89 4.14 7.06 2.56
N CYS A 90 5.36 7.52 2.90
CA CYS A 90 5.70 8.93 2.92
C CYS A 90 5.59 9.56 1.52
N GLY A 91 6.15 8.93 0.49
CA GLY A 91 6.04 9.43 -0.89
C GLY A 91 4.60 9.52 -1.40
N LEU A 92 3.73 8.57 -1.02
CA LEU A 92 2.30 8.64 -1.33
C LEU A 92 1.59 9.82 -0.65
N LEU A 93 1.91 10.07 0.63
CA LEU A 93 1.32 11.17 1.40
C LEU A 93 1.83 12.54 0.93
N ASP A 94 3.11 12.66 0.59
CA ASP A 94 3.70 13.87 0.02
C ASP A 94 3.07 14.20 -1.35
N GLU A 95 2.93 13.22 -2.24
CA GLU A 95 2.27 13.40 -3.55
C GLU A 95 0.78 13.79 -3.38
N THR A 96 0.09 13.20 -2.40
CA THR A 96 -1.30 13.57 -2.07
C THR A 96 -1.37 15.01 -1.56
N ALA A 97 -0.44 15.44 -0.70
CA ALA A 97 -0.36 16.81 -0.22
C ALA A 97 -0.16 17.80 -1.38
N LEU A 98 0.78 17.51 -2.29
CA LEU A 98 1.11 18.38 -3.43
C LEU A 98 -0.06 18.54 -4.42
N ARG A 99 -0.92 17.52 -4.55
CA ARG A 99 -2.13 17.55 -5.38
C ARG A 99 -3.26 18.35 -4.75
N GLU A 100 -3.58 18.06 -3.49
CA GLU A 100 -4.84 18.51 -2.87
C GLU A 100 -4.71 19.82 -2.08
N LEU A 101 -3.49 20.22 -1.69
CA LEU A 101 -3.20 21.50 -0.99
C LEU A 101 -2.55 22.57 -1.88
N GLY A 102 -2.09 22.22 -3.09
CA GLY A 102 -1.52 23.18 -4.04
C GLY A 102 -0.34 23.98 -3.46
N ASP A 103 -0.41 25.31 -3.54
CA ASP A 103 0.68 26.18 -3.06
C ASP A 103 0.86 26.16 -1.54
N GLU A 104 -0.16 25.80 -0.75
CA GLU A 104 -0.05 25.65 0.72
C GLU A 104 0.76 24.41 1.14
N ALA A 105 0.94 23.44 0.23
CA ALA A 105 1.93 22.38 0.40
C ALA A 105 3.35 22.87 0.08
N ARG A 106 3.51 23.84 -0.84
CA ARG A 106 4.81 24.38 -1.27
C ARG A 106 5.36 25.45 -0.32
N SER A 107 4.51 26.31 0.22
CA SER A 107 4.89 27.33 1.21
C SER A 107 5.37 26.71 2.53
N GLY A 108 4.85 25.54 2.90
CA GLY A 108 5.41 24.70 3.97
C GLY A 108 6.65 23.90 3.56
N SER A 109 6.87 23.64 2.26
CA SER A 109 7.94 22.79 1.73
C SER A 109 9.05 23.59 1.03
N GLN A 110 9.60 24.58 1.73
CA GLN A 110 10.89 25.16 1.35
C GLN A 110 12.01 24.31 1.97
N ASP A 111 12.95 23.86 1.12
CA ASP A 111 14.18 23.12 1.43
C ASP A 111 14.14 21.62 1.81
N ARG A 112 13.00 20.97 2.07
CA ARG A 112 12.86 19.47 2.03
C ARG A 112 11.41 18.98 2.16
N PRO A 113 11.06 17.79 1.62
CA PRO A 113 9.84 17.07 2.02
C PRO A 113 9.96 16.63 3.49
N HIS A 114 9.12 17.19 4.35
CA HIS A 114 9.24 17.04 5.80
C HIS A 114 8.97 15.62 6.30
N LEU A 115 8.08 14.86 5.65
CA LEU A 115 7.87 13.43 5.98
C LEU A 115 9.18 12.65 5.84
N PHE A 116 9.96 12.93 4.80
CA PHE A 116 11.29 12.34 4.57
C PHE A 116 12.39 12.89 5.50
N ALA A 117 12.19 14.09 6.07
CA ALA A 117 13.13 14.70 6.99
C ALA A 117 12.95 14.19 8.44
N GLU A 118 11.71 13.99 8.88
CA GLU A 118 11.38 13.46 10.23
C GLU A 118 11.43 11.92 10.29
N SER A 119 11.37 11.21 9.15
CA SER A 119 11.48 9.73 9.11
C SER A 119 12.92 9.19 9.21
N ARG A 120 13.90 9.99 9.65
CA ARG A 120 15.19 9.46 10.10
C ARG A 120 15.05 8.89 11.51
N LEU A 121 15.00 7.56 11.54
CA LEU A 121 15.40 6.69 12.66
C LEU A 121 16.61 7.25 13.43
#